data_AF-A0A353VVA8-F1
#
_entry.id   AF-A0A353VVA8-F1
#
_cell.length_a   1.000
_cell.length_b   1.000
_cell.length_c   1.000
_cell.angle_alpha   90.00
_cell.angle_beta   90.00
_cell.angle_gamma   90.00
#
_symmetry.space_group_name_H-M   'P 1'
#
loop_
_entity.id
_entity.type
_entity.pdbx_description
1 polymer ?
#
loop_
_entity_poly.entity_id
_entity_poly.type
_entity_poly.pdbx_seq_one_letter_code
_entity_poly.pdbx_strand_id
1 'polypeptide(L)'
;EWGFWQRSASCDKIIKVWTTYKKEYGELQNKFSSSYIDEANNLIDKWSIQIQDATLEASKMHKDALPVRKWERNLDILKAQVFQIKMKLSK
;
A
#
# COMPACT_ATOMS: atom_id res chain seq x y z
N GLU A 1 -4.63 30.22 -44.87
CA GLU A 1 -4.43 29.16 -43.88
C GLU A 1 -4.69 29.73 -42.50
N TRP A 2 -5.72 29.26 -41.80
CA TRP A 2 -6.12 29.81 -40.50
C TRP A 2 -5.28 29.15 -39.39
N GLY A 3 -4.23 29.86 -38.97
CA GLY A 3 -3.26 29.41 -37.97
C GLY A 3 -3.73 29.52 -36.51
N PHE A 4 -4.81 28.82 -36.15
CA PHE A 4 -5.15 28.64 -34.74
C PHE A 4 -4.63 27.29 -34.23
N TRP A 5 -3.48 27.33 -33.56
CA TRP A 5 -2.96 26.19 -32.80
C TRP A 5 -3.83 25.96 -31.57
N GLN A 6 -4.80 25.06 -31.69
CA GLN A 6 -5.63 24.67 -30.56
C GLN A 6 -4.81 23.79 -29.61
N ARG A 7 -4.36 24.36 -28.49
CA ARG A 7 -3.52 23.66 -27.49
C ARG A 7 -4.08 22.30 -27.07
N SER A 8 -5.41 22.14 -26.99
CA SER A 8 -6.06 20.87 -26.66
C SER A 8 -5.81 19.77 -27.69
N ALA A 9 -5.81 20.09 -28.99
CA ALA A 9 -5.57 19.12 -30.06
C ALA A 9 -4.12 18.58 -30.06
N SER A 10 -3.17 19.36 -29.52
CA SER A 10 -1.81 18.89 -29.27
C SER A 10 -1.74 17.86 -28.12
N CYS A 11 -2.65 17.97 -27.14
CA CYS A 11 -2.76 17.03 -26.03
C CYS A 11 -3.45 15.71 -26.42
N ASP A 12 -4.24 15.67 -27.48
CA ASP A 12 -4.98 14.46 -27.92
C ASP A 12 -4.07 13.25 -28.12
N LYS A 13 -2.86 13.46 -28.66
CA LYS A 13 -1.86 12.39 -28.81
C LYS A 13 -1.43 11.81 -27.46
N ILE A 14 -1.20 12.68 -26.48
CA ILE A 14 -0.79 12.28 -25.12
C ILE A 14 -1.95 11.56 -24.43
N ILE A 15 -3.16 12.09 -24.51
CA ILE A 15 -4.36 11.47 -23.93
C ILE A 15 -4.63 10.11 -24.58
N LYS A 16 -4.54 10.01 -25.91
CA LYS A 16 -4.70 8.74 -26.63
C LYS A 16 -3.70 7.71 -26.15
N VAL A 17 -2.41 8.07 -26.07
CA VAL A 17 -1.38 7.18 -25.51
C VAL A 17 -1.72 6.80 -24.08
N TRP A 18 -2.10 7.74 -23.22
CA TRP A 18 -2.45 7.46 -21.83
C TRP A 18 -3.63 6.48 -21.71
N THR A 19 -4.65 6.59 -22.57
CA THR A 19 -5.77 5.64 -22.59
C THR A 19 -5.36 4.22 -22.99
N THR A 20 -4.26 4.04 -23.75
CA THR A 20 -3.77 2.70 -24.11
C THR A 20 -3.22 1.93 -22.90
N TYR A 21 -2.74 2.63 -21.88
CA TYR A 21 -2.23 2.02 -20.65
C TYR A 21 -3.31 1.52 -19.70
N LYS A 22 -4.60 1.74 -19.99
CA LYS A 22 -5.69 1.32 -19.11
C LYS A 22 -5.65 -0.18 -18.79
N LYS A 23 -5.30 -1.01 -19.78
CA LYS A 23 -5.16 -2.46 -19.60
C LYS A 23 -3.97 -2.81 -18.71
N GLU A 24 -2.79 -2.30 -19.03
CA GLU A 24 -1.56 -2.52 -18.25
C GLU A 24 -1.72 -2.05 -16.80
N TYR A 25 -2.33 -0.89 -16.61
CA TYR A 25 -2.67 -0.37 -15.29
C TYR A 25 -3.54 -1.34 -14.50
N GLY A 26 -4.61 -1.88 -15.12
CA GLY A 26 -5.47 -2.86 -14.47
C GLY A 26 -4.75 -4.16 -14.11
N GLU A 27 -3.86 -4.64 -14.98
CA GLU A 27 -3.04 -5.83 -14.71
C GLU A 27 -2.07 -5.61 -13.54
N LEU A 28 -1.39 -4.45 -13.51
CA LEU A 28 -0.52 -4.06 -12.40
C LEU A 28 -1.29 -3.87 -11.10
N GLN A 29 -2.47 -3.26 -11.15
CA GLN A 29 -3.34 -3.07 -10.00
C GLN A 29 -3.81 -4.41 -9.42
N ASN A 30 -4.22 -5.34 -10.30
CA ASN A 30 -4.61 -6.69 -9.91
C ASN A 30 -3.44 -7.45 -9.28
N LYS A 31 -2.26 -7.42 -9.91
CA LYS A 31 -1.03 -8.03 -9.37
C LYS A 31 -0.66 -7.43 -8.01
N PHE A 32 -0.79 -6.11 -7.87
CA PHE A 32 -0.53 -5.43 -6.61
C PHE A 32 -1.46 -5.94 -5.50
N SER A 33 -2.75 -6.05 -5.79
CA SER A 33 -3.75 -6.54 -4.84
C SER A 33 -3.58 -8.03 -4.50
N SER A 34 -3.47 -8.91 -5.50
CA SER A 34 -3.52 -10.36 -5.28
C SER A 34 -2.21 -10.97 -4.79
N SER A 35 -1.07 -10.33 -5.07
CA SER A 35 0.23 -10.82 -4.62
C SER A 35 0.63 -10.14 -3.31
N TYR A 36 0.91 -8.83 -3.36
CA TYR A 36 1.58 -8.16 -2.26
C TYR A 36 0.65 -7.84 -1.09
N ILE A 37 -0.57 -7.37 -1.38
CA ILE A 37 -1.52 -6.97 -0.34
C ILE A 37 -2.14 -8.18 0.36
N ASP A 38 -2.42 -9.26 -0.38
CA ASP A 38 -2.94 -10.50 0.21
C ASP A 38 -1.91 -11.19 1.12
N GLU A 39 -0.63 -11.15 0.76
CA GLU A 39 0.45 -11.72 1.57
C GLU A 39 0.85 -10.84 2.76
N ALA A 40 0.67 -9.51 2.66
CA ALA A 40 1.14 -8.55 3.65
C ALA A 40 0.67 -8.85 5.09
N ASN A 41 -0.59 -9.21 5.28
CA ASN A 41 -1.10 -9.54 6.63
C ASN A 41 -0.42 -10.77 7.23
N ASN A 42 -0.19 -11.81 6.42
CA ASN A 42 0.53 -13.02 6.86
C ASN A 42 1.99 -12.70 7.22
N LEU A 43 2.64 -11.84 6.45
CA LEU A 43 4.02 -11.40 6.74
C LEU A 43 4.07 -10.57 8.03
N ILE A 44 3.13 -9.65 8.23
CA ILE A 44 3.03 -8.86 9.46
C ILE A 44 2.87 -9.80 10.67
N ASP A 45 2.00 -10.81 10.57
CA ASP A 45 1.82 -11.80 11.64
C ASP A 45 3.11 -12.55 11.93
N LYS A 46 3.75 -13.10 10.88
CA LYS A 46 4.99 -13.85 11.01
C LYS A 46 6.11 -13.00 11.64
N TRP A 47 6.29 -11.77 11.17
CA TRP A 47 7.31 -10.87 11.70
C TRP A 47 6.98 -10.42 13.12
N SER A 48 5.69 -10.22 13.45
CA SER A 48 5.29 -9.85 14.80
C SER A 48 5.63 -10.95 15.81
N ILE A 49 5.41 -12.22 15.46
CA ILE A 49 5.76 -13.38 16.29
C ILE A 49 7.28 -13.44 16.50
N GLN A 50 8.08 -13.22 15.45
CA GLN A 50 9.53 -13.27 15.54
C GLN A 50 10.14 -12.26 16.52
N ILE A 51 9.50 -11.11 16.72
CA ILE A 51 10.03 -10.02 17.57
C ILE A 51 9.24 -9.82 18.87
N GLN A 52 8.21 -10.63 19.12
CA GLN A 52 7.32 -10.47 20.27
C GLN A 52 8.08 -10.58 21.59
N ASP A 53 8.90 -11.63 21.74
CA ASP A 53 9.67 -11.88 22.97
C ASP A 53 10.70 -10.78 23.22
N ALA A 54 11.43 -10.37 22.18
CA ALA A 54 12.38 -9.26 22.26
C ALA A 54 11.70 -7.93 22.66
N THR A 55 10.48 -7.70 22.16
CA THR A 55 9.69 -6.51 22.52
C THR A 55 9.24 -6.56 23.98
N LEU A 56 8.82 -7.74 24.45
CA LEU A 56 8.44 -7.95 25.86
C LEU A 56 9.63 -7.79 26.80
N GLU A 57 10.79 -8.36 26.45
CA GLU A 57 12.03 -8.22 27.22
C GLU A 57 12.48 -6.76 27.30
N ALA A 58 12.52 -6.06 26.16
CA ALA A 58 12.87 -4.65 26.13
C ALA A 58 11.93 -3.81 27.01
N SER A 59 10.61 -4.06 26.94
CA SER A 59 9.62 -3.37 27.78
C SER A 59 9.76 -3.65 29.27
N LYS A 60 10.40 -4.76 29.68
CA LYS A 60 10.69 -5.08 31.08
C LYS A 60 12.01 -4.46 31.55
N MET A 61 13.03 -4.44 30.68
CA MET A 61 14.40 -4.07 31.05
C MET A 61 14.65 -2.56 30.96
N HIS A 62 13.95 -1.85 30.09
CA HIS A 62 14.21 -0.45 29.78
C HIS A 62 12.99 0.42 30.06
N LYS A 63 13.18 1.54 30.78
CA LYS A 63 12.09 2.46 31.14
C LYS A 63 11.59 3.29 29.97
N ASP A 64 12.43 3.49 28.96
CA ASP A 64 12.15 4.22 27.73
C ASP A 64 11.69 3.30 26.58
N ALA A 65 11.64 1.98 26.81
CA ALA A 65 11.13 1.04 25.82
C ALA A 65 9.64 1.24 25.56
N LEU A 66 9.23 0.84 24.35
CA LEU A 66 7.85 0.88 23.91
C LEU A 66 6.99 -0.09 24.75
N PRO A 67 5.89 0.36 25.38
CA PRO A 67 5.00 -0.55 26.09
C PRO A 67 4.37 -1.57 25.14
N VAL A 68 4.33 -2.84 25.54
CA VAL A 68 3.80 -3.96 24.72
C VAL A 68 2.40 -3.66 24.17
N ARG A 69 1.48 -3.15 25.01
CA ARG A 69 0.12 -2.77 24.56
C ARG A 69 0.11 -1.73 23.45
N LYS A 70 1.06 -0.79 23.48
CA LYS A 70 1.18 0.25 22.45
C LYS A 70 1.73 -0.34 21.15
N TRP A 71 2.65 -1.30 21.25
CA TRP A 71 3.15 -2.05 20.11
C TRP A 71 2.04 -2.88 19.44
N GLU A 72 1.30 -3.68 20.21
CA GLU A 72 0.14 -4.47 19.74
C GLU A 72 -0.88 -3.59 19.02
N ARG A 73 -1.27 -2.47 19.63
CA ARG A 73 -2.19 -1.52 19.00
C ARG A 73 -1.66 -0.99 17.66
N ASN A 74 -0.36 -0.73 17.54
CA ASN A 74 0.22 -0.25 16.28
C ASN A 74 0.24 -1.34 15.21
N LEU A 75 0.42 -2.62 15.59
CA LEU A 75 0.26 -3.75 14.66
C LEU A 75 -1.17 -3.82 14.12
N ASP A 76 -2.17 -3.65 14.98
CA ASP A 76 -3.57 -3.64 14.56
C ASP A 76 -3.89 -2.47 13.60
N ILE A 77 -3.34 -1.29 13.89
CA ILE A 77 -3.47 -0.12 13.00
C ILE A 77 -2.84 -0.41 11.63
N LEU A 78 -1.65 -1.00 11.60
CA LEU A 78 -0.98 -1.36 10.35
C LEU A 78 -1.81 -2.34 9.52
N LYS A 79 -2.31 -3.42 10.15
CA LYS A 79 -3.19 -4.39 9.48
C LYS A 79 -4.46 -3.74 8.94
N ALA A 80 -5.08 -2.85 9.72
CA ALA A 80 -6.26 -2.11 9.28
C ALA A 80 -5.96 -1.21 8.07
N GLN A 81 -4.80 -0.57 8.03
CA GLN A 81 -4.37 0.24 6.87
C GLN A 81 -4.14 -0.61 5.62
N VAL A 82 -3.50 -1.77 5.76
CA VAL A 82 -3.32 -2.74 4.65
C VAL A 82 -4.69 -3.21 4.13
N PHE A 83 -5.63 -3.51 5.02
CA PHE A 83 -6.99 -3.87 4.63
C PHE A 83 -7.71 -2.73 3.89
N GLN A 84 -7.56 -1.48 4.35
CA GLN A 84 -8.12 -0.32 3.65
C GLN A 84 -7.54 -0.14 2.25
N ILE A 85 -6.24 -0.41 2.05
CA ILE A 85 -5.61 -0.39 0.73
C ILE A 85 -6.27 -1.44 -0.18
N LYS A 86 -6.44 -2.67 0.31
CA LYS A 86 -7.13 -3.74 -0.44
C LYS A 86 -8.53 -3.31 -0.89
N MET A 87 -9.32 -2.78 0.04
CA MET A 87 -10.69 -2.32 -0.25
C MET A 87 -10.75 -1.19 -1.29
N LYS A 88 -9.71 -0.35 -1.38
CA LYS A 88 -9.62 0.71 -2.41
C LYS A 88 -9.22 0.15 -3.77
N LEU A 89 -8.46 -0.94 -3.82
CA LEU A 89 -8.04 -1.58 -5.07
C LEU A 89 -9.13 -2.46 -5.68
N SER A 90 -10.09 -2.92 -4.87
CA SER A 90 -11.24 -3.71 -5.34
C SER A 90 -12.42 -2.87 -5.86
N LYS A 91 -12.31 -1.54 -5.86
CA LYS A 91 -13.30 -0.60 -6.40
C LYS A 91 -12.90 -0.15 -7.79
#